data_AF-A0A1V5KSK6-F1
#
_entry.id   AF-A0A1V5KSK6-F1
#
_cell.length_a   1.000
_cell.length_b   1.000
_cell.length_c   1.000
_cell.angle_alpha   90.00
_cell.angle_beta   90.00
_cell.angle_gamma   90.00
#
_symmetry.space_group_name_H-M   'P 1'
#
loop_
_entity.id
_entity.type
_entity.pdbx_description
1 polymer ?
#
loop_
_entity_poly.entity_id
_entity_poly.type
_entity_poly.pdbx_seq_one_letter_code
_entity_poly.pdbx_strand_id
1 'polypeptide(L)'
;MQTLRFDVHDLLRAPRLAFSLQRIWLQWLGTGSGYLIYLLFSYAALMAQGASIHGVWKSHGLLPCLPGAQSSASWYAWLLWGLGVLALLIAFLYTNTAVARATYMHVKGNHFYSWREAFAFAGKKTASIISAPLSLLILILLLVFSSMILGWMGRIPYIGALGVSFFTIIWFFAALFLLYTLVVTVVSLWHTPAIIAASDEDAFEAVFQSFSLTWTQPWRLLLYQAANLAIAAAATGFFAFVVKKSLVLMNRLFGLFMGADYDAFAVHGLGLLQAGLVKLGALLQAPFQPFVAQIYYSKAFILGDAGGVPATIHLSSYFFFFSLLFIAGWVLSYGLCCYTIGNLLTILALRKRKDGENLLERKDREEQEEDSGAEFTGPSAGLDSPQ
;
A
#
# COMPACT_ATOMS: atom_id res chain seq x y z
N MET A 1 -24.53 -11.63 4.29
CA MET A 1 -24.17 -10.85 3.10
C MET A 1 -24.59 -9.39 3.28
N GLN A 2 -23.69 -8.42 3.08
CA GLN A 2 -24.07 -7.00 3.10
C GLN A 2 -24.70 -6.59 1.76
N THR A 3 -25.84 -5.90 1.79
CA THR A 3 -26.47 -5.37 0.58
C THR A 3 -25.71 -4.15 0.07
N LEU A 4 -24.99 -4.31 -1.05
CA LEU A 4 -24.32 -3.23 -1.77
C LEU A 4 -25.22 -2.65 -2.85
N ARG A 5 -25.12 -1.34 -3.07
CA ARG A 5 -25.85 -0.63 -4.14
C ARG A 5 -25.07 -0.63 -5.47
N PHE A 6 -23.80 -1.01 -5.44
CA PHE A 6 -22.86 -0.96 -6.57
C PHE A 6 -22.76 0.46 -7.16
N ASP A 7 -22.60 1.44 -6.27
CA ASP A 7 -22.44 2.86 -6.60
C ASP A 7 -21.44 3.56 -5.65
N VAL A 8 -21.11 4.83 -5.93
CA VAL A 8 -20.20 5.66 -5.14
C VAL A 8 -20.55 5.72 -3.65
N HIS A 9 -21.83 5.57 -3.30
CA HIS A 9 -22.28 5.54 -1.90
C HIS A 9 -21.71 4.36 -1.10
N ASP A 10 -21.36 3.26 -1.75
CA ASP A 10 -20.75 2.14 -1.06
C ASP A 10 -19.32 2.48 -0.61
N LEU A 11 -18.59 3.35 -1.32
CA LEU A 11 -17.26 3.80 -0.91
C LEU A 11 -17.30 4.53 0.44
N LEU A 12 -18.40 5.19 0.79
CA LEU A 12 -18.58 5.84 2.10
C LEU A 12 -18.58 4.82 3.26
N ARG A 13 -18.78 3.54 2.97
CA ARG A 13 -18.71 2.45 3.95
C ARG A 13 -17.27 2.00 4.21
N ALA A 14 -16.30 2.37 3.36
CA ALA A 14 -14.91 1.94 3.45
C ALA A 14 -14.27 2.24 4.82
N PRO A 15 -14.43 3.43 5.44
CA PRO A 15 -13.87 3.69 6.77
C PRO A 15 -14.42 2.76 7.85
N ARG A 16 -15.75 2.55 7.85
CA ARG A 16 -16.40 1.65 8.81
C ARG A 16 -15.94 0.20 8.63
N LEU A 17 -15.78 -0.24 7.38
CA LEU A 17 -15.24 -1.56 7.09
C LEU A 17 -13.75 -1.64 7.47
N ALA A 18 -12.95 -0.61 7.25
CA ALA A 18 -11.54 -0.61 7.62
C ALA A 18 -11.33 -0.65 9.14
N PHE A 19 -12.29 -0.16 9.92
CA PHE A 19 -12.23 -0.08 11.38
C PHE A 19 -12.44 -1.47 12.06
N SER A 20 -11.53 -2.40 11.77
CA SER A 20 -11.43 -3.71 12.40
C SER A 20 -9.98 -3.92 12.84
N LEU A 21 -9.79 -4.35 14.09
CA LEU A 21 -8.47 -4.63 14.66
C LEU A 21 -7.70 -5.61 13.76
N GLN A 22 -8.38 -6.64 13.24
CA GLN A 22 -7.80 -7.65 12.36
C GLN A 22 -7.27 -7.05 11.06
N ARG A 23 -8.03 -6.14 10.42
CA ARG A 23 -7.64 -5.55 9.12
C ARG A 23 -6.50 -4.56 9.27
N ILE A 24 -6.57 -3.72 10.31
CA ILE A 24 -5.49 -2.79 10.62
C ILE A 24 -4.23 -3.58 11.00
N TRP A 25 -4.37 -4.68 11.75
CA TRP A 25 -3.26 -5.57 12.10
C TRP A 25 -2.61 -6.23 10.88
N LEU A 26 -3.42 -6.77 9.95
CA LEU A 26 -2.94 -7.28 8.66
C LEU A 26 -2.10 -6.23 7.94
N GLN A 27 -2.63 -5.02 7.80
CA GLN A 27 -1.94 -3.94 7.13
C GLN A 27 -0.67 -3.51 7.87
N TRP A 28 -0.71 -3.46 9.21
CA TRP A 28 0.43 -3.08 10.03
C TRP A 28 1.58 -4.09 9.91
N LEU A 29 1.30 -5.39 10.03
CA LEU A 29 2.31 -6.44 9.90
C LEU A 29 2.91 -6.50 8.48
N GLY A 30 2.06 -6.46 7.46
CA GLY A 30 2.50 -6.61 6.09
C GLY A 30 3.30 -5.39 5.59
N THR A 31 2.78 -4.18 5.80
CA THR A 31 3.49 -2.96 5.40
C THR A 31 4.69 -2.69 6.32
N GLY A 32 4.60 -3.03 7.60
CA GLY A 32 5.70 -2.91 8.57
C GLY A 32 6.88 -3.83 8.24
N SER A 33 6.63 -5.08 7.85
CA SER A 33 7.72 -5.99 7.43
C SER A 33 8.41 -5.50 6.13
N GLY A 34 7.64 -5.04 5.15
CA GLY A 34 8.19 -4.37 3.96
C GLY A 34 9.00 -3.13 4.30
N TYR A 35 8.57 -2.36 5.30
CA TYR A 35 9.28 -1.18 5.77
C TYR A 35 10.63 -1.52 6.42
N LEU A 36 10.72 -2.60 7.19
CA LEU A 36 12.00 -3.07 7.74
C LEU A 36 13.00 -3.42 6.63
N ILE A 37 12.56 -4.04 5.55
CA ILE A 37 13.42 -4.33 4.39
C ILE A 37 13.86 -3.02 3.73
N TYR A 38 12.94 -2.08 3.51
CA TYR A 38 13.26 -0.74 3.01
C TYR A 38 14.30 -0.02 3.87
N LEU A 39 14.19 -0.12 5.20
CA LEU A 39 15.16 0.46 6.13
C LEU A 39 16.56 -0.11 5.92
N LEU A 40 16.69 -1.44 5.84
CA LEU A 40 17.98 -2.10 5.65
C LEU A 40 18.66 -1.64 4.36
N PHE A 41 17.93 -1.63 3.24
CA PHE A 41 18.45 -1.17 1.95
C PHE A 41 18.78 0.32 1.94
N SER A 42 17.98 1.15 2.60
CA SER A 42 18.22 2.60 2.69
C SER A 42 19.45 2.93 3.53
N TYR A 43 19.67 2.21 4.63
CA TYR A 43 20.89 2.32 5.43
C TYR A 43 22.11 1.85 4.62
N ALA A 44 22.00 0.72 3.91
CA ALA A 44 23.07 0.22 3.04
C ALA A 44 23.42 1.23 1.93
N ALA A 45 22.42 1.87 1.32
CA ALA A 45 22.64 2.89 0.29
C ALA A 45 23.39 4.12 0.83
N LEU A 46 23.05 4.60 2.03
CA LEU A 46 23.72 5.74 2.66
C LEU A 46 25.15 5.39 3.12
N MET A 47 25.35 4.17 3.64
CA MET A 47 26.67 3.67 4.00
C MET A 47 27.58 3.50 2.77
N ALA A 48 27.03 3.06 1.64
CA ALA A 48 27.75 2.97 0.37
C ALA A 48 28.26 4.33 -0.13
N GLN A 49 27.66 5.44 0.33
CA GLN A 49 28.13 6.81 0.09
C GLN A 49 29.12 7.33 1.14
N GLY A 50 29.61 6.48 2.05
CA GLY A 50 30.58 6.83 3.09
C GLY A 50 29.97 7.42 4.37
N ALA A 51 28.64 7.40 4.54
CA ALA A 51 28.02 7.83 5.79
C ALA A 51 28.24 6.79 6.91
N SER A 52 28.62 7.24 8.11
CA SER A 52 28.70 6.36 9.28
C SER A 52 27.31 6.00 9.80
N ILE A 53 27.13 4.78 10.32
CA ILE A 53 25.84 4.32 10.89
C ILE A 53 25.34 5.28 11.97
N HIS A 54 26.24 5.73 12.85
CA HIS A 54 25.90 6.68 13.90
C HIS A 54 25.44 8.03 13.33
N GLY A 55 26.09 8.52 12.26
CA GLY A 55 25.69 9.74 11.56
C GLY A 55 24.32 9.60 10.88
N VAL A 56 24.04 8.46 10.25
CA VAL A 56 22.73 8.18 9.63
C VAL A 56 21.64 8.11 10.71
N TRP A 57 21.88 7.40 11.81
CA TRP A 57 20.92 7.31 12.92
C TRP A 57 20.59 8.67 13.51
N LYS A 58 21.60 9.50 13.79
CA LYS A 58 21.41 10.85 14.35
C LYS A 58 20.63 11.77 13.40
N SER A 59 20.77 11.56 12.09
CA SER A 59 20.25 12.48 11.08
C SER A 59 18.95 12.05 10.40
N HIS A 60 18.62 10.75 10.40
CA HIS A 60 17.43 10.20 9.76
C HIS A 60 16.66 9.22 10.65
N GLY A 61 17.27 8.68 11.70
CA GLY A 61 16.64 7.70 12.60
C GLY A 61 16.01 6.55 11.82
N LEU A 62 14.75 6.26 12.12
CA LEU A 62 13.99 5.23 11.42
C LEU A 62 13.26 5.71 10.17
N LEU A 63 13.58 6.88 9.61
CA LEU A 63 12.97 7.40 8.37
C LEU A 63 14.07 7.81 7.37
N PRO A 64 14.99 6.90 6.97
CA PRO A 64 16.00 7.20 5.98
C PRO A 64 15.38 7.42 4.61
N CYS A 65 15.87 8.44 3.91
CA CYS A 65 15.57 8.68 2.50
C CYS A 65 16.87 9.09 1.78
N LEU A 66 17.15 8.45 0.64
CA LEU A 66 18.26 8.86 -0.21
C LEU A 66 17.99 10.22 -0.88
N PRO A 67 16.79 10.45 -1.49
CA PRO A 67 16.43 11.77 -1.99
C PRO A 67 16.29 12.73 -0.80
N GLY A 68 17.18 13.72 -0.70
CA GLY A 68 17.23 14.69 0.40
C GLY A 68 18.42 14.52 1.35
N ALA A 69 19.12 13.39 1.34
CA ALA A 69 20.35 13.20 2.10
C ALA A 69 21.60 13.67 1.32
N GLN A 70 21.68 13.33 0.03
CA GLN A 70 22.80 13.67 -0.85
C GLN A 70 22.28 13.84 -2.29
N SER A 71 22.36 15.05 -2.83
CA SER A 71 21.90 15.39 -4.18
C SER A 71 22.77 14.82 -5.31
N SER A 72 23.97 14.32 -5.00
CA SER A 72 24.92 13.72 -5.94
C SER A 72 25.31 12.29 -5.54
N ALA A 73 24.33 11.47 -5.14
CA ALA A 73 24.57 10.06 -4.82
C ALA A 73 24.96 9.27 -6.08
N SER A 74 25.92 8.36 -5.95
CA SER A 74 26.34 7.47 -7.04
C SER A 74 25.23 6.52 -7.48
N TRP A 75 25.28 6.04 -8.72
CA TRP A 75 24.25 5.17 -9.32
C TRP A 75 23.98 3.88 -8.52
N TYR A 76 25.01 3.30 -7.89
CA TYR A 76 24.85 2.07 -7.10
C TYR A 76 24.07 2.29 -5.79
N ALA A 77 24.17 3.48 -5.19
CA ALA A 77 23.35 3.82 -4.02
C ALA A 77 21.88 4.03 -4.40
N TRP A 78 21.63 4.63 -5.57
CA TRP A 78 20.28 4.71 -6.14
C TRP A 78 19.69 3.33 -6.43
N LEU A 79 20.51 2.39 -6.93
CA LEU A 79 20.09 1.01 -7.16
C LEU A 79 19.71 0.32 -5.83
N LEU A 80 20.57 0.39 -4.81
CA LEU A 80 20.29 -0.21 -3.49
C LEU A 80 19.03 0.38 -2.85
N TRP A 81 18.89 1.70 -2.85
CA TRP A 81 17.68 2.35 -2.34
C TRP A 81 16.44 1.97 -3.15
N GLY A 82 16.55 1.91 -4.48
CA GLY A 82 15.49 1.48 -5.38
C GLY A 82 15.01 0.06 -5.12
N LEU A 83 15.92 -0.88 -4.80
CA LEU A 83 15.56 -2.24 -4.36
C LEU A 83 14.74 -2.23 -3.06
N GLY A 84 15.10 -1.37 -2.11
CA GLY A 84 14.33 -1.17 -0.88
C GLY A 84 12.92 -0.64 -1.15
N VAL A 85 12.78 0.35 -2.04
CA VAL A 85 11.48 0.89 -2.46
C VAL A 85 10.65 -0.17 -3.17
N LEU A 86 11.26 -0.96 -4.06
CA LEU A 86 10.60 -2.06 -4.76
C LEU A 86 10.11 -3.14 -3.79
N ALA A 87 10.93 -3.52 -2.80
CA ALA A 87 10.54 -4.48 -1.77
C ALA A 87 9.34 -3.97 -0.94
N LEU A 88 9.34 -2.68 -0.58
CA LEU A 88 8.22 -2.05 0.11
C LEU A 88 6.96 -2.03 -0.75
N LEU A 89 7.08 -1.74 -2.05
CA LEU A 89 5.96 -1.77 -2.99
C LEU A 89 5.37 -3.18 -3.13
N ILE A 90 6.22 -4.21 -3.24
CA ILE A 90 5.77 -5.61 -3.29
C ILE A 90 5.03 -5.98 -2.01
N ALA A 91 5.59 -5.66 -0.84
CA ALA A 91 4.95 -5.89 0.45
C ALA A 91 3.61 -5.15 0.55
N PHE A 92 3.53 -3.93 0.04
CA PHE A 92 2.30 -3.14 -0.02
C PHE A 92 1.22 -3.81 -0.90
N LEU A 93 1.56 -4.24 -2.12
CA LEU A 93 0.62 -4.93 -3.01
C LEU A 93 0.13 -6.25 -2.40
N TYR A 94 1.05 -7.04 -1.85
CA TYR A 94 0.76 -8.29 -1.17
C TYR A 94 -0.23 -8.10 -0.01
N THR A 95 0.05 -7.11 0.84
CA THR A 95 -0.77 -6.81 2.03
C THR A 95 -2.13 -6.26 1.65
N ASN A 96 -2.20 -5.40 0.63
CA ASN A 96 -3.48 -4.91 0.12
C ASN A 96 -4.34 -6.05 -0.43
N THR A 97 -3.76 -7.07 -1.06
CA THR A 97 -4.52 -8.24 -1.51
C THR A 97 -5.09 -9.00 -0.31
N ALA A 98 -4.31 -9.20 0.76
CA ALA A 98 -4.79 -9.85 1.98
C ALA A 98 -5.94 -9.05 2.63
N VAL A 99 -5.81 -7.73 2.76
CA VAL A 99 -6.86 -6.86 3.33
C VAL A 99 -8.11 -6.81 2.45
N ALA A 100 -7.93 -6.73 1.12
CA ALA A 100 -9.03 -6.80 0.16
C ALA A 100 -9.76 -8.15 0.27
N ARG A 101 -9.02 -9.27 0.36
CA ARG A 101 -9.59 -10.61 0.49
C ARG A 101 -10.37 -10.78 1.79
N ALA A 102 -9.80 -10.38 2.92
CA ALA A 102 -10.48 -10.42 4.22
C ALA A 102 -11.76 -9.58 4.24
N THR A 103 -11.78 -8.47 3.50
CA THR A 103 -12.97 -7.61 3.39
C THR A 103 -14.00 -8.21 2.42
N TYR A 104 -13.55 -8.78 1.30
CA TYR A 104 -14.39 -9.47 0.33
C TYR A 104 -15.18 -10.61 1.01
N MET A 105 -14.48 -11.48 1.75
CA MET A 105 -15.09 -12.57 2.50
C MET A 105 -16.11 -12.08 3.53
N HIS A 106 -15.77 -11.03 4.26
CA HIS A 106 -16.69 -10.44 5.23
C HIS A 106 -17.96 -9.84 4.59
N VAL A 107 -17.83 -9.20 3.42
CA VAL A 107 -18.97 -8.63 2.69
C VAL A 107 -19.87 -9.75 2.12
N LYS A 108 -19.26 -10.84 1.67
CA LYS A 108 -19.94 -12.07 1.20
C LYS A 108 -20.72 -12.75 2.33
N GLY A 109 -20.20 -12.71 3.55
CA GLY A 109 -20.89 -13.17 4.76
C GLY A 109 -20.05 -14.09 5.65
N ASN A 110 -18.83 -14.41 5.23
CA ASN A 110 -17.87 -15.12 6.06
C ASN A 110 -17.23 -14.14 7.06
N HIS A 111 -17.86 -14.03 8.24
CA HIS A 111 -17.40 -13.13 9.30
C HIS A 111 -16.21 -13.67 10.09
N PHE A 112 -15.89 -14.97 9.98
CA PHE A 112 -14.83 -15.64 10.72
C PHE A 112 -13.53 -15.81 9.94
N TYR A 113 -13.48 -15.35 8.68
CA TYR A 113 -12.28 -15.42 7.84
C TYR A 113 -11.07 -14.81 8.55
N SER A 114 -10.05 -15.63 8.80
CA SER A 114 -8.96 -15.27 9.70
C SER A 114 -7.88 -14.44 9.00
N TRP A 115 -7.04 -13.75 9.79
CA TRP A 115 -5.91 -12.98 9.22
C TRP A 115 -4.85 -13.91 8.61
N ARG A 116 -4.76 -15.15 9.10
CA ARG A 116 -3.84 -16.16 8.55
C ARG A 116 -4.32 -16.66 7.19
N GLU A 117 -5.62 -16.93 7.05
CA GLU A 117 -6.23 -17.26 5.76
C GLU A 117 -6.01 -16.15 4.74
N ALA A 118 -6.22 -14.88 5.14
CA ALA A 118 -5.99 -13.74 4.26
C ALA A 118 -4.55 -13.66 3.72
N PHE A 119 -3.54 -13.88 4.57
CA PHE A 119 -2.15 -13.96 4.12
C PHE A 119 -1.83 -15.24 3.34
N ALA A 120 -2.45 -16.37 3.69
CA ALA A 120 -2.28 -17.61 2.94
C ALA A 120 -2.80 -17.45 1.50
N PHE A 121 -3.96 -16.82 1.32
CA PHE A 121 -4.51 -16.47 0.00
C PHE A 121 -3.56 -15.54 -0.77
N ALA A 122 -3.14 -14.44 -0.15
CA ALA A 122 -2.18 -13.51 -0.77
C ALA A 122 -0.87 -14.23 -1.14
N GLY A 123 -0.41 -15.16 -0.30
CA GLY A 123 0.73 -16.05 -0.52
C GLY A 123 0.59 -16.85 -1.80
N LYS A 124 -0.51 -17.60 -1.93
CA LYS A 124 -0.84 -18.39 -3.12
C LYS A 124 -0.90 -17.53 -4.40
N LYS A 125 -1.32 -16.27 -4.29
CA LYS A 125 -1.48 -15.33 -5.42
C LYS A 125 -0.33 -14.35 -5.63
N THR A 126 0.79 -14.47 -4.90
CA THR A 126 1.92 -13.53 -4.98
C THR A 126 2.44 -13.35 -6.41
N ALA A 127 2.59 -14.45 -7.15
CA ALA A 127 3.02 -14.41 -8.55
C ALA A 127 2.06 -13.57 -9.39
N SER A 128 0.74 -13.76 -9.24
CA SER A 128 -0.27 -13.00 -9.98
C SER A 128 -0.31 -11.52 -9.61
N ILE A 129 -0.16 -11.21 -8.31
CA ILE A 129 -0.15 -9.83 -7.79
C ILE A 129 0.99 -9.01 -8.39
N ILE A 130 2.18 -9.62 -8.54
CA ILE A 130 3.38 -8.93 -9.05
C ILE A 130 3.42 -8.95 -10.58
N SER A 131 3.11 -10.10 -11.19
CA SER A 131 3.26 -10.28 -12.64
C SER A 131 2.25 -9.47 -13.45
N ALA A 132 1.06 -9.15 -12.92
CA ALA A 132 0.11 -8.31 -13.64
C ALA A 132 0.67 -6.91 -13.97
N PRO A 133 1.07 -6.05 -13.00
CA PRO A 133 1.68 -4.76 -13.31
C PRO A 133 3.05 -4.91 -13.98
N LEU A 134 3.84 -5.94 -13.61
CA LEU A 134 5.16 -6.15 -14.20
C LEU A 134 5.09 -6.52 -15.68
N SER A 135 4.12 -7.33 -16.10
CA SER A 135 3.93 -7.70 -17.51
C SER A 135 3.63 -6.50 -18.39
N LEU A 136 2.87 -5.52 -17.90
CA LEU A 136 2.61 -4.27 -18.59
C LEU A 136 3.87 -3.39 -18.69
N LEU A 137 4.70 -3.36 -17.64
CA LEU A 137 6.01 -2.70 -17.70
C LEU A 137 6.95 -3.37 -18.71
N ILE A 138 6.98 -4.71 -18.75
CA ILE A 138 7.75 -5.48 -19.73
C ILE A 138 7.24 -5.20 -21.15
N LEU A 139 5.93 -5.13 -21.35
CA LEU A 139 5.32 -4.78 -22.63
C LEU A 139 5.74 -3.37 -23.07
N ILE A 140 5.69 -2.38 -22.17
CA ILE A 140 6.18 -1.01 -22.44
C ILE A 140 7.65 -1.03 -22.84
N LEU A 141 8.49 -1.75 -22.09
CA LEU A 141 9.92 -1.84 -22.38
C LEU A 141 10.17 -2.47 -23.76
N LEU A 142 9.43 -3.52 -24.11
CA LEU A 142 9.50 -4.15 -25.42
C LEU A 142 9.09 -3.18 -26.54
N LEU A 143 8.01 -2.43 -26.37
CA LEU A 143 7.56 -1.43 -27.36
C LEU A 143 8.58 -0.30 -27.54
N VAL A 144 9.15 0.22 -26.45
CA VAL A 144 10.21 1.24 -26.49
C VAL A 144 11.45 0.67 -27.19
N PHE A 145 11.83 -0.57 -26.86
CA PHE A 145 12.95 -1.24 -27.50
C PHE A 145 12.72 -1.43 -29.01
N SER A 146 11.52 -1.85 -29.42
CA SER A 146 11.15 -1.93 -30.84
C SER A 146 11.24 -0.57 -31.53
N SER A 147 10.80 0.50 -30.87
CA SER A 147 10.91 1.86 -31.42
C SER A 147 12.36 2.31 -31.60
N MET A 148 13.27 1.87 -30.71
CA MET A 148 14.71 2.16 -30.82
C MET A 148 15.31 1.51 -32.06
N ILE A 149 15.00 0.23 -32.33
CA ILE A 149 15.45 -0.49 -33.52
C ILE A 149 14.95 0.22 -34.80
N LEU A 150 13.66 0.57 -34.83
CA LEU A 150 13.07 1.28 -35.97
C LEU A 150 13.68 2.67 -36.17
N GLY A 151 13.96 3.39 -35.09
CA GLY A 151 14.67 4.66 -35.14
C GLY A 151 16.08 4.54 -35.74
N TRP A 152 16.78 3.42 -35.48
CA TRP A 152 18.06 3.13 -36.13
C TRP A 152 17.90 2.79 -37.62
N MET A 153 16.87 2.02 -38.01
CA MET A 153 16.55 1.78 -39.43
C MET A 153 16.25 3.09 -40.17
N GLY A 154 15.64 4.07 -39.51
CA GLY A 154 15.39 5.40 -40.05
C GLY A 154 16.65 6.18 -40.41
N ARG A 155 17.84 5.78 -39.94
CA ARG A 155 19.13 6.41 -40.27
C ARG A 155 19.74 5.94 -41.59
N ILE A 156 19.13 4.95 -42.27
CA ILE A 156 19.62 4.48 -43.58
C ILE A 156 19.46 5.60 -44.62
N PRO A 157 20.53 6.00 -45.35
CA PRO A 157 20.46 7.06 -46.35
C PRO A 157 19.37 6.80 -47.40
N TYR A 158 18.67 7.86 -47.82
CA TYR A 158 17.57 7.88 -48.78
C TYR A 158 16.31 7.10 -48.37
N ILE A 159 16.44 5.83 -47.97
CA ILE A 159 15.33 4.91 -47.69
C ILE A 159 14.73 5.17 -46.30
N GLY A 160 15.56 5.50 -45.30
CA GLY A 160 15.12 5.65 -43.91
C GLY A 160 14.12 6.78 -43.72
N ALA A 161 14.41 7.97 -44.24
CA ALA A 161 13.52 9.13 -44.16
C ALA A 161 12.19 8.89 -44.89
N LEU A 162 12.23 8.26 -46.07
CA LEU A 162 11.02 7.91 -46.83
C LEU A 162 10.18 6.86 -46.09
N GLY A 163 10.79 5.80 -45.56
CA GLY A 163 10.09 4.75 -44.82
C GLY A 163 9.41 5.26 -43.55
N VAL A 164 10.12 6.06 -42.74
CA VAL A 164 9.54 6.65 -41.53
C VAL A 164 8.39 7.59 -41.89
N SER A 165 8.56 8.45 -42.91
CA SER A 165 7.53 9.41 -43.32
C SER A 165 6.30 8.71 -43.90
N PHE A 166 6.49 7.70 -44.75
CA PHE A 166 5.41 6.94 -45.37
C PHE A 166 4.56 6.17 -44.33
N PHE A 167 5.20 5.60 -43.31
CA PHE A 167 4.51 4.84 -42.25
C PHE A 167 4.14 5.67 -41.01
N THR A 168 4.18 7.01 -41.08
CA THR A 168 3.90 7.90 -39.93
C THR A 168 2.59 7.57 -39.21
N ILE A 169 1.53 7.23 -39.94
CA ILE A 169 0.23 6.86 -39.34
C ILE A 169 0.35 5.61 -38.47
N ILE A 170 1.10 4.59 -38.91
CA ILE A 170 1.34 3.37 -38.14
C ILE A 170 2.13 3.68 -36.87
N TRP A 171 3.17 4.51 -36.97
CA TRP A 171 3.97 4.93 -35.81
C TRP A 171 3.17 5.75 -34.81
N PHE A 172 2.26 6.59 -35.28
CA PHE A 172 1.33 7.33 -34.43
C PHE A 172 0.43 6.38 -33.64
N PHE A 173 -0.17 5.37 -34.28
CA PHE A 173 -0.98 4.37 -33.57
C PHE A 173 -0.16 3.54 -32.58
N ALA A 174 1.09 3.19 -32.90
CA ALA A 174 1.98 2.51 -31.97
C ALA A 174 2.29 3.39 -30.74
N ALA A 175 2.53 4.69 -30.93
CA ALA A 175 2.74 5.65 -29.85
C ALA A 175 1.46 5.84 -29.00
N LEU A 176 0.29 5.89 -29.63
CA LEU A 176 -1.00 5.94 -28.92
C LEU A 176 -1.21 4.69 -28.06
N PHE A 177 -0.89 3.51 -28.59
CA PHE A 177 -0.95 2.26 -27.84
C PHE A 177 0.02 2.22 -26.66
N LEU A 178 1.24 2.75 -26.84
CA LEU A 178 2.22 2.90 -25.76
C LEU A 178 1.69 3.81 -24.64
N LEU A 179 1.15 4.98 -25.00
CA LEU A 179 0.55 5.93 -24.06
C LEU A 179 -0.61 5.28 -23.28
N TYR A 180 -1.50 4.59 -24.00
CA TYR A 180 -2.61 3.88 -23.37
C TYR A 180 -2.14 2.78 -22.42
N THR A 181 -1.14 2.00 -22.81
CA THR A 181 -0.54 0.95 -21.96
C THR A 181 0.08 1.54 -20.69
N LEU A 182 0.67 2.74 -20.76
CA LEU A 182 1.18 3.44 -19.58
C LEU A 182 0.06 3.80 -18.60
N VAL A 183 -1.08 4.28 -19.10
CA VAL A 183 -2.27 4.54 -18.25
C VAL A 183 -2.79 3.24 -17.63
N VAL A 184 -2.90 2.17 -18.41
CA VAL A 184 -3.34 0.86 -17.93
C VAL A 184 -2.37 0.29 -16.88
N THR A 185 -1.07 0.55 -17.00
CA THR A 185 -0.06 0.14 -16.01
C THR A 185 -0.30 0.81 -14.66
N VAL A 186 -0.66 2.11 -14.66
CA VAL A 186 -1.02 2.82 -13.42
C VAL A 186 -2.28 2.22 -12.81
N VAL A 187 -3.32 1.97 -13.62
CA VAL A 187 -4.55 1.32 -13.15
C VAL A 187 -4.25 -0.07 -12.57
N SER A 188 -3.47 -0.88 -13.28
CA SER A 188 -3.07 -2.22 -12.85
C SER A 188 -2.31 -2.19 -11.53
N LEU A 189 -1.34 -1.28 -11.36
CA LEU A 189 -0.55 -1.19 -10.14
C LEU A 189 -1.43 -0.96 -8.89
N TRP A 190 -2.47 -0.14 -8.99
CA TRP A 190 -3.32 0.22 -7.84
C TRP A 190 -4.52 -0.71 -7.64
N HIS A 191 -5.06 -1.30 -8.70
CA HIS A 191 -6.29 -2.10 -8.65
C HIS A 191 -6.08 -3.61 -8.70
N THR A 192 -4.90 -4.11 -9.12
CA THR A 192 -4.60 -5.56 -9.15
C THR A 192 -4.90 -6.27 -7.82
N PRO A 193 -4.52 -5.73 -6.64
CA PRO A 193 -4.85 -6.38 -5.36
C PRO A 193 -6.35 -6.59 -5.16
N ALA A 194 -7.16 -5.61 -5.54
CA ALA A 194 -8.62 -5.67 -5.43
C ALA A 194 -9.25 -6.61 -6.46
N ILE A 195 -8.73 -6.63 -7.70
CA ILE A 195 -9.20 -7.53 -8.76
C ILE A 195 -8.96 -8.98 -8.34
N ILE A 196 -7.72 -9.33 -8.01
CA ILE A 196 -7.34 -10.71 -7.63
C ILE A 196 -8.09 -11.17 -6.38
N ALA A 197 -8.23 -10.30 -5.37
CA ALA A 197 -8.94 -10.65 -4.14
C ALA A 197 -10.44 -10.96 -4.37
N ALA A 198 -11.08 -10.27 -5.30
CA ALA A 198 -12.51 -10.41 -5.58
C ALA A 198 -12.83 -11.48 -6.62
N SER A 199 -11.95 -11.70 -7.60
CA SER A 199 -12.22 -12.63 -8.70
C SER A 199 -11.48 -13.97 -8.61
N ASP A 200 -10.47 -14.07 -7.73
CA ASP A 200 -9.61 -15.26 -7.58
C ASP A 200 -8.97 -15.72 -8.90
N GLU A 201 -8.75 -14.77 -9.83
CA GLU A 201 -8.19 -15.02 -11.15
C GLU A 201 -6.65 -14.89 -11.16
N ASP A 202 -6.03 -15.22 -12.30
CA ASP A 202 -4.58 -15.19 -12.48
C ASP A 202 -4.11 -13.88 -13.14
N ALA A 203 -2.79 -13.70 -13.27
CA ALA A 203 -2.18 -12.46 -13.75
C ALA A 203 -2.72 -11.97 -15.09
N PHE A 204 -2.89 -12.88 -16.05
CA PHE A 204 -3.39 -12.57 -17.39
C PHE A 204 -4.77 -11.93 -17.34
N GLU A 205 -5.66 -12.49 -16.52
CA GLU A 205 -7.01 -11.96 -16.35
C GLU A 205 -6.98 -10.63 -15.60
N ALA A 206 -6.12 -10.45 -14.60
CA ALA A 206 -5.94 -9.16 -13.93
C ALA A 206 -5.47 -8.06 -14.91
N VAL A 207 -4.60 -8.39 -15.86
CA VAL A 207 -4.17 -7.50 -16.94
C VAL A 207 -5.34 -7.19 -17.89
N PHE A 208 -6.07 -8.21 -18.34
CA PHE A 208 -7.24 -8.04 -19.19
C PHE A 208 -8.30 -7.15 -18.54
N GLN A 209 -8.59 -7.37 -17.26
CA GLN A 209 -9.51 -6.54 -16.50
C GLN A 209 -9.00 -5.11 -16.34
N SER A 210 -7.69 -4.90 -16.16
CA SER A 210 -7.11 -3.55 -16.12
C SER A 210 -7.32 -2.81 -17.44
N PHE A 211 -7.09 -3.45 -18.58
CA PHE A 211 -7.40 -2.88 -19.90
C PHE A 211 -8.90 -2.59 -20.05
N SER A 212 -9.74 -3.59 -19.74
CA SER A 212 -11.18 -3.50 -19.91
C SER A 212 -11.79 -2.39 -19.05
N LEU A 213 -11.40 -2.26 -17.78
CA LEU A 213 -11.87 -1.20 -16.89
C LEU A 213 -11.42 0.19 -17.35
N THR A 214 -10.17 0.32 -17.79
CA THR A 214 -9.62 1.58 -18.28
C THR A 214 -10.37 2.06 -19.53
N TRP A 215 -10.73 1.16 -20.44
CA TRP A 215 -11.43 1.51 -21.67
C TRP A 215 -12.93 1.76 -21.48
N THR A 216 -13.62 0.86 -20.77
CA THR A 216 -15.09 0.85 -20.72
C THR A 216 -15.66 1.86 -19.72
N GLN A 217 -14.94 2.15 -18.63
CA GLN A 217 -15.42 3.04 -17.58
C GLN A 217 -14.36 4.05 -17.08
N PRO A 218 -13.61 4.75 -17.96
CA PRO A 218 -12.49 5.62 -17.57
C PRO A 218 -12.90 6.72 -16.58
N TRP A 219 -14.00 7.43 -16.87
CA TRP A 219 -14.48 8.51 -16.01
C TRP A 219 -15.01 8.02 -14.67
N ARG A 220 -15.69 6.87 -14.64
CA ARG A 220 -16.17 6.32 -13.37
C ARG A 220 -14.99 5.82 -12.54
N LEU A 221 -14.02 5.14 -13.16
CA LEU A 221 -12.80 4.71 -12.49
C LEU A 221 -12.05 5.90 -11.87
N LEU A 222 -11.83 6.99 -12.63
CA LEU A 222 -11.17 8.18 -12.11
C LEU A 222 -11.96 8.86 -10.98
N LEU A 223 -13.28 9.04 -11.14
CA LEU A 223 -14.11 9.67 -10.12
C LEU A 223 -14.20 8.82 -8.84
N TYR A 224 -14.31 7.50 -8.97
CA TYR A 224 -14.33 6.59 -7.82
C TYR A 224 -12.98 6.56 -7.13
N GLN A 225 -11.88 6.59 -7.89
CA GLN A 225 -10.54 6.66 -7.34
C GLN A 225 -10.30 7.97 -6.58
N ALA A 226 -10.73 9.11 -7.14
CA ALA A 226 -10.66 10.40 -6.47
C ALA A 226 -11.51 10.42 -5.18
N ALA A 227 -12.74 9.90 -5.24
CA ALA A 227 -13.61 9.77 -4.07
C ALA A 227 -13.01 8.85 -3.01
N ASN A 228 -12.43 7.71 -3.40
CA ASN A 228 -11.76 6.77 -2.50
C ASN A 228 -10.60 7.44 -1.76
N LEU A 229 -9.72 8.14 -2.50
CA LEU A 229 -8.61 8.88 -1.90
C LEU A 229 -9.09 9.96 -0.92
N ALA A 230 -10.13 10.72 -1.28
CA ALA A 230 -10.71 11.74 -0.41
C ALA A 230 -11.30 11.14 0.88
N ILE A 231 -12.06 10.04 0.76
CA ILE A 231 -12.66 9.33 1.90
C ILE A 231 -11.58 8.73 2.80
N ALA A 232 -10.58 8.05 2.22
CA ALA A 232 -9.48 7.47 2.97
C ALA A 232 -8.66 8.55 3.70
N ALA A 233 -8.36 9.68 3.04
CA ALA A 233 -7.66 10.80 3.65
C ALA A 233 -8.48 11.44 4.78
N ALA A 234 -9.77 11.69 4.59
CA ALA A 234 -10.65 12.24 5.61
C ALA A 234 -10.78 11.31 6.82
N ALA A 235 -10.96 10.00 6.58
CA ALA A 235 -11.05 8.99 7.63
C ALA A 235 -9.73 8.89 8.43
N THR A 236 -8.59 8.88 7.72
CA THR A 236 -7.27 8.86 8.35
C THR A 236 -7.03 10.12 9.18
N GLY A 237 -7.37 11.29 8.65
CA GLY A 237 -7.25 12.56 9.36
C GLY A 237 -8.10 12.60 10.63
N PHE A 238 -9.35 12.14 10.56
CA PHE A 238 -10.22 12.03 11.73
C PHE A 238 -9.67 11.04 12.77
N PHE A 239 -9.23 9.85 12.35
CA PHE A 239 -8.66 8.86 13.26
C PHE A 239 -7.35 9.37 13.89
N ALA A 240 -6.47 9.99 13.12
CA ALA A 240 -5.25 10.64 13.60
C ALA A 240 -5.56 11.74 14.63
N PHE A 241 -6.59 12.55 14.39
CA PHE A 241 -7.04 13.56 15.35
C PHE A 241 -7.49 12.94 16.67
N VAL A 242 -8.33 11.89 16.62
CA VAL A 242 -8.79 11.17 17.82
C VAL A 242 -7.59 10.59 18.58
N VAL A 243 -6.69 9.89 17.89
CA VAL A 243 -5.47 9.30 18.48
C VAL A 243 -4.59 10.38 19.11
N LYS A 244 -4.39 11.53 18.44
CA LYS A 244 -3.64 12.67 18.99
C LYS A 244 -4.28 13.21 20.25
N LYS A 245 -5.61 13.39 20.29
CA LYS A 245 -6.33 13.83 21.49
C LYS A 245 -6.21 12.82 22.63
N SER A 246 -6.29 11.53 22.33
CA SER A 246 -6.06 10.46 23.30
C SER A 246 -4.63 10.49 23.87
N LEU A 247 -3.61 10.72 23.03
CA LEU A 247 -2.23 10.88 23.49
C LEU A 247 -2.02 12.13 24.35
N VAL A 248 -2.63 13.26 23.98
CA VAL A 248 -2.57 14.47 24.79
C VAL A 248 -3.24 14.26 26.14
N LEU A 249 -4.38 13.57 26.18
CA LEU A 249 -5.06 13.20 27.43
C LEU A 249 -4.18 12.27 28.27
N MET A 250 -3.63 11.22 27.67
CA MET A 250 -2.70 10.29 28.32
C MET A 250 -1.52 11.04 28.95
N ASN A 251 -0.84 11.89 28.16
CA ASN A 251 0.31 12.65 28.64
C ASN A 251 -0.05 13.61 29.78
N ARG A 252 -1.24 14.24 29.74
CA ARG A 252 -1.72 15.09 30.83
C ARG A 252 -1.99 14.29 32.10
N LEU A 253 -2.67 13.15 31.99
CA LEU A 253 -2.98 12.32 33.16
C LEU A 253 -1.70 11.78 33.81
N PHE A 254 -0.80 11.21 33.02
CA PHE A 254 0.46 10.71 33.57
C PHE A 254 1.39 11.83 34.05
N GLY A 255 1.46 12.97 33.36
CA GLY A 255 2.20 14.14 33.86
C GLY A 255 1.66 14.64 35.21
N LEU A 256 0.34 14.63 35.42
CA LEU A 256 -0.27 15.02 36.69
C LEU A 256 0.03 14.03 37.84
N PHE A 257 0.01 12.73 37.58
CA PHE A 257 0.14 11.72 38.63
C PHE A 257 1.57 11.25 38.89
N MET A 258 2.40 11.19 37.84
CA MET A 258 3.80 10.72 37.91
C MET A 258 4.80 11.87 37.96
N GLY A 259 4.41 13.10 37.55
CA GLY A 259 5.23 14.30 37.68
C GLY A 259 6.43 14.33 36.72
N ALA A 260 7.54 14.92 37.19
CA ALA A 260 8.70 15.27 36.37
C ALA A 260 9.35 14.06 35.66
N ASP A 261 9.29 12.87 36.26
CA ASP A 261 9.86 11.65 35.66
C ASP A 261 9.14 11.27 34.37
N TYR A 262 7.81 11.44 34.32
CA TYR A 262 7.02 11.21 33.12
C TYR A 262 7.36 12.20 32.02
N ASP A 263 7.36 13.48 32.37
CA ASP A 263 7.64 14.56 31.42
C ASP A 263 9.05 14.42 30.83
N ALA A 264 10.03 14.01 31.65
CA ALA A 264 11.39 13.77 31.20
C ALA A 264 11.43 12.73 30.08
N PHE A 265 10.98 11.49 30.32
CA PHE A 265 11.08 10.46 29.27
C PHE A 265 10.16 10.73 28.09
N ALA A 266 8.99 11.34 28.31
CA ALA A 266 8.03 11.64 27.24
C ALA A 266 8.57 12.70 26.27
N VAL A 267 9.22 13.76 26.79
CA VAL A 267 9.86 14.80 25.98
C VAL A 267 11.06 14.22 25.21
N HIS A 268 11.91 13.43 25.86
CA HIS A 268 13.04 12.77 25.19
C HIS A 268 12.57 11.80 24.08
N GLY A 269 11.55 10.97 24.36
CA GLY A 269 10.97 10.05 23.37
C GLY A 269 10.31 10.78 22.18
N LEU A 270 9.61 11.89 22.42
CA LEU A 270 9.06 12.74 21.35
C LEU A 270 10.16 13.40 20.52
N GLY A 271 11.26 13.84 21.14
CA GLY A 271 12.42 14.39 20.45
C GLY A 271 13.06 13.40 19.47
N LEU A 272 13.18 12.12 19.86
CA LEU A 272 13.67 11.05 18.99
C LEU A 272 12.77 10.84 17.77
N LEU A 273 11.45 10.89 17.96
CA LEU A 273 10.48 10.79 16.86
C LEU A 273 10.59 11.97 15.90
N GLN A 274 10.74 13.18 16.44
CA GLN A 274 10.84 14.39 15.64
C GLN A 274 12.12 14.44 14.80
N ALA A 275 13.26 13.99 15.33
CA ALA A 275 14.53 14.01 14.59
C ALA A 275 14.44 13.29 13.23
N GLY A 276 13.72 12.16 13.15
CA GLY A 276 13.47 11.45 11.88
C GLY A 276 12.44 12.15 10.97
N LEU A 277 11.45 12.82 11.55
CA LEU A 277 10.36 13.47 10.81
C LEU A 277 10.72 14.82 10.20
N VAL A 278 11.68 15.58 10.74
CA VAL A 278 12.00 16.95 10.25
C VAL A 278 12.39 16.97 8.77
N LYS A 279 13.20 16.01 8.32
CA LYS A 279 13.64 15.93 6.90
C LYS A 279 12.51 15.51 5.97
N LEU A 280 11.64 14.61 6.43
CA LEU A 280 10.45 14.18 5.70
C LEU A 280 9.40 15.32 5.66
N GLY A 281 9.33 16.11 6.72
CA GLY A 281 8.51 17.32 6.85
C GLY A 281 8.89 18.38 5.81
N ALA A 282 10.18 18.61 5.56
CA ALA A 282 10.62 19.56 4.52
C ALA A 282 10.13 19.20 3.10
N LEU A 283 9.97 17.90 2.81
CA LEU A 283 9.43 17.37 1.54
C LEU A 283 7.90 17.52 1.43
N LEU A 284 7.18 17.40 2.56
CA LEU A 284 5.72 17.46 2.60
C LEU A 284 5.16 18.88 2.88
N GLN A 285 5.96 19.78 3.46
CA GLN A 285 5.50 21.08 3.97
C GLN A 285 5.27 22.15 2.90
N ALA A 286 5.71 21.95 1.65
CA ALA A 286 5.61 22.98 0.61
C ALA A 286 4.16 23.38 0.22
N PRO A 287 3.13 22.50 0.24
CA PRO A 287 1.76 22.90 -0.14
C PRO A 287 0.68 22.89 0.98
N PHE A 288 0.88 22.25 2.14
CA PHE A 288 -0.22 21.92 3.09
C PHE A 288 -0.02 22.38 4.56
N GLN A 289 0.87 23.36 4.78
CA GLN A 289 1.34 23.82 6.10
C GLN A 289 0.24 23.98 7.21
N PRO A 290 -0.90 24.67 6.98
CA PRO A 290 -1.89 24.88 8.04
C PRO A 290 -2.65 23.59 8.45
N PHE A 291 -2.87 22.66 7.52
CA PHE A 291 -3.56 21.39 7.79
C PHE A 291 -2.63 20.38 8.48
N VAL A 292 -1.37 20.36 8.07
CA VAL A 292 -0.34 19.48 8.65
C VAL A 292 -0.10 19.80 10.13
N ALA A 293 -0.10 21.08 10.53
CA ALA A 293 0.06 21.48 11.93
C ALA A 293 -1.08 21.01 12.87
N GLN A 294 -2.28 20.80 12.32
CA GLN A 294 -3.43 20.27 13.08
C GLN A 294 -3.29 18.75 13.31
N ILE A 295 -2.71 18.03 12.34
CA ILE A 295 -2.54 16.57 12.37
C ILE A 295 -1.25 16.16 13.09
N TYR A 296 -0.14 16.85 12.82
CA TYR A 296 1.18 16.58 13.41
C TYR A 296 1.45 17.42 14.66
N TYR A 297 2.50 17.07 15.41
CA TYR A 297 3.01 17.93 16.48
C TYR A 297 3.76 19.11 15.84
N SER A 298 3.27 20.33 16.04
CA SER A 298 3.82 21.57 15.47
C SER A 298 4.91 22.22 16.33
N LYS A 299 5.13 21.73 17.54
CA LYS A 299 6.21 22.20 18.42
C LYS A 299 7.52 21.49 18.06
N ALA A 300 8.61 22.24 18.00
CA ALA A 300 9.95 21.68 17.97
C ALA A 300 10.30 21.09 19.34
N PHE A 301 10.36 19.76 19.42
CA PHE A 301 10.98 19.03 20.51
C PHE A 301 12.48 18.98 20.23
N ILE A 302 13.21 19.88 20.90
CA ILE A 302 14.66 19.88 20.91
C ILE A 302 15.08 18.69 21.79
N LEU A 303 16.00 17.84 21.30
CA LEU A 303 16.67 16.88 22.17
C LEU A 303 17.37 17.68 23.29
N GLY A 304 16.83 17.63 24.51
CA GLY A 304 17.48 18.18 25.69
C GLY A 304 18.80 17.44 25.94
N ASP A 305 19.74 18.13 26.58
CA ASP A 305 21.04 17.54 26.94
C ASP A 305 20.83 16.29 27.82
N ALA A 306 21.43 15.18 27.40
CA ALA A 306 21.32 13.88 28.08
C ALA A 306 22.19 13.80 29.34
N GLY A 307 23.01 14.82 29.62
CA GLY A 307 23.86 14.88 30.79
C GLY A 307 23.05 14.94 32.09
N GLY A 308 23.06 13.85 32.86
CA GLY A 308 22.52 13.80 34.23
C GLY A 308 21.13 13.15 34.36
N VAL A 309 20.55 12.64 33.28
CA VAL A 309 19.28 11.90 33.34
C VAL A 309 19.53 10.44 33.74
N PRO A 310 18.79 9.86 34.72
CA PRO A 310 18.91 8.47 35.10
C PRO A 310 18.80 7.50 33.92
N ALA A 311 19.60 6.42 33.92
CA ALA A 311 19.59 5.40 32.87
C ALA A 311 18.20 4.77 32.64
N THR A 312 17.38 4.69 33.70
CA THR A 312 15.99 4.22 33.64
C THR A 312 15.09 5.13 32.80
N ILE A 313 15.27 6.45 32.90
CA ILE A 313 14.52 7.44 32.11
C ILE A 313 14.95 7.38 30.65
N HIS A 314 16.24 7.18 30.37
CA HIS A 314 16.72 6.95 29.00
C HIS A 314 16.10 5.70 28.36
N LEU A 315 16.11 4.57 29.07
CA LEU A 315 15.49 3.34 28.58
C LEU A 315 13.98 3.51 28.37
N SER A 316 13.29 4.17 29.30
CA SER A 316 11.86 4.49 29.19
C SER A 316 11.55 5.38 27.98
N SER A 317 12.44 6.31 27.66
CA SER A 317 12.31 7.20 26.49
C SER A 317 12.33 6.40 25.17
N TYR A 318 13.16 5.36 25.07
CA TYR A 318 13.18 4.48 23.90
C TYR A 318 11.90 3.65 23.80
N PHE A 319 11.41 3.08 24.90
CA PHE A 319 10.12 2.36 24.89
C PHE A 319 8.96 3.27 24.48
N PHE A 320 8.94 4.51 24.99
CA PHE A 320 7.94 5.50 24.60
C PHE A 320 8.04 5.85 23.11
N PHE A 321 9.26 6.06 22.59
CA PHE A 321 9.51 6.30 21.17
C PHE A 321 8.98 5.16 20.27
N PHE A 322 9.29 3.89 20.59
CA PHE A 322 8.79 2.75 19.82
C PHE A 322 7.27 2.60 19.92
N SER A 323 6.68 2.92 21.07
CA SER A 323 5.22 2.92 21.25
C SER A 323 4.55 3.98 20.37
N LEU A 324 5.13 5.17 20.26
CA LEU A 324 4.65 6.23 19.37
C LEU A 324 4.77 5.83 17.90
N LEU A 325 5.84 5.15 17.50
CA LEU A 325 5.99 4.61 16.14
C LEU A 325 4.95 3.53 15.84
N PHE A 326 4.69 2.64 16.81
CA PHE A 326 3.62 1.65 16.70
C PHE A 326 2.28 2.34 16.45
N ILE A 327 1.94 3.36 17.25
CA ILE A 327 0.69 4.13 17.11
C ILE A 327 0.63 4.87 15.76
N ALA A 328 1.72 5.50 15.33
CA ALA A 328 1.80 6.16 14.03
C ALA A 328 1.60 5.17 12.87
N GLY A 329 2.28 4.03 12.93
CA GLY A 329 2.09 2.92 12.01
C GLY A 329 0.64 2.44 12.00
N TRP A 330 0.01 2.32 13.16
CA TRP A 330 -1.39 1.90 13.31
C TRP A 330 -2.36 2.84 12.58
N VAL A 331 -2.17 4.16 12.74
CA VAL A 331 -2.97 5.19 12.07
C VAL A 331 -2.77 5.12 10.55
N LEU A 332 -1.53 4.98 10.08
CA LEU A 332 -1.22 4.82 8.65
C LEU A 332 -1.85 3.55 8.08
N SER A 333 -1.75 2.43 8.81
CA SER A 333 -2.36 1.15 8.43
C SER A 333 -3.88 1.25 8.30
N TYR A 334 -4.56 1.96 9.20
CA TYR A 334 -5.99 2.22 9.06
C TYR A 334 -6.32 2.99 7.77
N GLY A 335 -5.53 4.02 7.43
CA GLY A 335 -5.69 4.78 6.20
C GLY A 335 -5.49 3.95 4.93
N LEU A 336 -4.43 3.13 4.92
CA LEU A 336 -4.17 2.20 3.82
C LEU A 336 -5.27 1.13 3.71
N CYS A 337 -5.81 0.64 4.83
CA CYS A 337 -6.99 -0.24 4.80
C CYS A 337 -8.20 0.45 4.18
N CYS A 338 -8.49 1.70 4.54
CA CYS A 338 -9.60 2.46 3.96
C CYS A 338 -9.45 2.54 2.43
N TYR A 339 -8.25 2.89 1.97
CA TYR A 339 -7.92 2.97 0.55
C TYR A 339 -8.11 1.63 -0.16
N THR A 340 -7.56 0.54 0.38
CA THR A 340 -7.64 -0.80 -0.19
C THR A 340 -9.09 -1.30 -0.26
N ILE A 341 -9.89 -1.06 0.78
CA ILE A 341 -11.30 -1.44 0.80
C ILE A 341 -12.10 -0.60 -0.20
N GLY A 342 -11.82 0.69 -0.34
CA GLY A 342 -12.46 1.49 -1.37
C GLY A 342 -12.11 1.05 -2.80
N ASN A 343 -10.89 0.57 -3.03
CA ASN A 343 -10.51 -0.05 -4.32
C ASN A 343 -11.30 -1.34 -4.55
N LEU A 344 -11.46 -2.19 -3.53
CA LEU A 344 -12.30 -3.39 -3.62
C LEU A 344 -13.75 -3.05 -3.97
N LEU A 345 -14.37 -2.12 -3.24
CA LEU A 345 -15.74 -1.69 -3.50
C LEU A 345 -15.90 -1.07 -4.89
N THR A 346 -14.90 -0.33 -5.34
CA THR A 346 -14.83 0.21 -6.70
C THR A 346 -14.86 -0.92 -7.73
N ILE A 347 -13.99 -1.93 -7.60
CA ILE A 347 -13.96 -3.07 -8.52
C ILE A 347 -15.28 -3.85 -8.53
N LEU A 348 -15.86 -4.13 -7.35
CA LEU A 348 -17.17 -4.79 -7.25
C LEU A 348 -18.26 -3.99 -7.97
N ALA A 349 -18.31 -2.66 -7.78
CA ALA A 349 -19.27 -1.79 -8.45
C ALA A 349 -19.06 -1.71 -9.96
N LEU A 350 -17.81 -1.60 -10.42
CA LEU A 350 -17.48 -1.51 -11.84
C LEU A 350 -17.76 -2.83 -12.56
N ARG A 351 -17.41 -4.00 -11.99
CA ARG A 351 -17.76 -5.33 -12.56
C ARG A 351 -19.28 -5.46 -12.70
N LYS A 352 -20.04 -5.14 -11.65
CA LYS A 352 -21.50 -5.26 -11.72
C LYS A 352 -22.12 -4.38 -12.80
N ARG A 353 -21.60 -3.16 -12.98
CA ARG A 353 -22.11 -2.22 -13.99
C ARG A 353 -21.60 -2.48 -15.41
N LYS A 354 -20.39 -3.00 -15.57
CA LYS A 354 -19.76 -3.29 -16.86
C LYS A 354 -20.27 -4.62 -17.42
N ASP A 355 -20.21 -5.67 -16.60
CA ASP A 355 -20.40 -7.06 -17.01
C ASP A 355 -21.75 -7.63 -16.55
N GLY A 356 -22.52 -6.90 -15.73
CA GLY A 356 -23.74 -7.41 -15.10
C GLY A 356 -23.48 -8.43 -13.98
N GLU A 357 -22.22 -8.78 -13.75
CA GLU A 357 -21.81 -9.84 -12.83
C GLU A 357 -21.64 -9.36 -11.40
N ASN A 358 -22.33 -10.01 -10.46
CA ASN A 358 -22.10 -9.78 -9.03
C ASN A 358 -21.06 -10.78 -8.52
N LEU A 359 -19.82 -10.32 -8.35
CA LEU A 359 -18.74 -11.17 -7.84
C LEU A 359 -19.06 -11.80 -6.48
N LEU A 360 -19.88 -11.16 -5.65
CA LEU A 360 -20.22 -11.69 -4.32
C LEU A 360 -21.14 -12.91 -4.37
N GLU A 361 -21.85 -13.13 -5.49
CA GLU A 361 -22.70 -14.31 -5.70
C GLU A 361 -21.93 -15.49 -6.31
N ARG A 362 -20.72 -15.24 -6.83
CA ARG A 362 -19.87 -16.26 -7.42
C ARG A 362 -19.20 -17.09 -6.32
N LYS A 363 -19.34 -18.42 -6.39
CA LYS A 363 -18.51 -19.35 -5.61
C LYS A 363 -17.08 -19.29 -6.10
N ASP A 364 -16.15 -18.94 -5.21
CA ASP A 364 -14.71 -18.91 -5.47
C ASP A 364 -14.05 -20.24 -5.10
N ARG A 365 -12.77 -20.41 -5.45
CA ARG A 365 -12.09 -21.72 -5.32
C ARG A 365 -12.00 -22.19 -3.87
N GLU A 366 -11.76 -21.26 -2.92
CA GLU A 366 -11.71 -21.59 -1.50
C GLU A 366 -13.04 -22.18 -1.01
N GLU A 367 -14.19 -21.64 -1.42
CA GLU A 367 -15.51 -22.20 -1.08
C GLU A 367 -15.77 -23.55 -1.78
N GLN A 368 -15.28 -23.72 -3.02
CA GLN A 368 -15.39 -25.00 -3.72
C GLN A 368 -14.54 -26.10 -3.07
N GLU A 369 -13.34 -25.74 -2.58
CA GLU A 369 -12.45 -26.62 -1.81
C GLU A 369 -13.08 -27.01 -0.46
N GLU A 370 -13.74 -26.07 0.24
CA GLU A 370 -14.45 -26.34 1.49
C GLU A 370 -15.66 -27.27 1.27
N ASP A 371 -16.49 -27.01 0.25
CA ASP A 371 -17.65 -27.84 -0.08
C ASP A 371 -17.23 -29.28 -0.47
N SER A 372 -16.19 -29.42 -1.30
CA SER A 372 -15.70 -30.73 -1.75
C SER A 372 -14.98 -31.52 -0.65
N GLY A 373 -14.31 -30.83 0.28
CA GLY A 373 -13.72 -31.46 1.47
C GLY A 373 -14.77 -31.98 2.47
N ALA A 374 -15.93 -31.33 2.54
CA ALA A 374 -17.05 -31.75 3.40
C ALA A 374 -17.75 -33.02 2.85
N GLU A 375 -17.84 -33.16 1.52
CA GLU A 375 -18.53 -34.29 0.86
C GLU A 375 -17.83 -35.66 1.08
N PHE A 376 -16.55 -35.67 1.45
CA PHE A 376 -15.77 -36.91 1.66
C PHE A 376 -15.95 -37.57 3.05
N THR A 377 -16.79 -37.02 3.93
CA THR A 377 -17.02 -37.55 5.29
C THR A 377 -18.39 -38.23 5.44
N GLY A 378 -18.61 -39.33 4.73
CA GLY A 378 -19.75 -40.20 4.99
C GLY A 378 -19.55 -41.61 4.46
N PRO A 379 -19.15 -42.60 5.28
CA PRO A 379 -19.42 -43.98 4.95
C PRO A 379 -20.93 -44.18 5.02
N SER A 380 -21.52 -44.59 3.89
CA SER A 380 -22.85 -45.17 3.84
C SER A 380 -22.93 -46.32 4.85
N ALA A 381 -23.56 -46.06 6.00
CA ALA A 381 -24.06 -47.12 6.86
C ALA A 381 -25.22 -47.77 6.10
N GLY A 382 -24.87 -48.73 5.24
CA GLY A 382 -25.81 -49.69 4.68
C GLY A 382 -26.48 -50.41 5.83
N LEU A 383 -27.75 -50.05 6.04
CA LEU A 383 -28.71 -50.83 6.81
C LEU A 383 -28.93 -52.16 6.09
N ASP A 384 -28.15 -53.17 6.45
CA ASP A 384 -28.52 -54.56 6.21
C ASP A 384 -28.92 -55.22 7.54
N SER A 385 -30.23 -55.21 7.75
CA SER A 385 -30.98 -56.28 8.43
C SER A 385 -32.32 -56.34 7.70
N PRO A 386 -32.93 -57.51 7.39
CA PRO A 386 -33.11 -58.60 8.34
C PRO A 386 -33.07 -60.04 7.77
N GLN A 387 -32.62 -61.00 8.59
CA GLN A 387 -33.31 -62.24 9.00
C GLN A 387 -32.32 -63.26 9.57
#